data_AF-A0A2N5IPX6-F1
#
_entry.id   AF-A0A2N5IPX6-F1
#
_cell.length_a   1.000
_cell.length_b   1.000
_cell.length_c   1.000
_cell.angle_alpha   90.00
_cell.angle_beta   90.00
_cell.angle_gamma   90.00
#
_symmetry.space_group_name_H-M   'P 1'
#
loop_
_entity.id
_entity.type
_entity.pdbx_description
1 polymer ?
#
loop_
_entity_poly.entity_id
_entity_poly.type
_entity_poly.pdbx_seq_one_letter_code
_entity_poly.pdbx_strand_id
1 'polypeptide(L)'
;MKRYRTAAKISIAKLADYLKQEYGDLALSENVLTNIELGRKTDISLDATIQIAHAVHVTPLALICDLEEPFLLGDNPIFGNKTKYGICRLFLSEMIVPSGPMNNAMNRIKGILDEAMRYWTGVNNYRVYSETLRRALRKEISYDPDSSESDELGPNFAYYYLTQSIADIKKSVTVLETIGVTIPESEKENLKKAQKSLKTLHDLCVKSDLFSDEEIERISDAFDGVNPLPSERPLTVTD
;
A
#
# COMPACT_ATOMS: atom_id res chain seq x y z
N MET A 1 1.38 -8.09 -18.63
CA MET A 1 2.45 -8.68 -19.48
C MET A 1 3.21 -7.63 -20.30
N LYS A 2 2.61 -6.99 -21.31
CA LYS A 2 3.29 -6.07 -22.24
C LYS A 2 4.16 -5.01 -21.56
N ARG A 3 3.65 -4.41 -20.48
CA ARG A 3 4.38 -3.43 -19.65
C ARG A 3 5.72 -3.98 -19.14
N TYR A 4 5.68 -5.13 -18.45
CA TYR A 4 6.88 -5.77 -17.90
C TYR A 4 7.87 -6.26 -18.96
N ARG A 5 7.38 -6.86 -20.05
CA ARG A 5 8.24 -7.26 -21.16
C ARG A 5 8.99 -6.05 -21.75
N THR A 6 8.27 -4.94 -21.95
CA THR A 6 8.85 -3.71 -22.50
C THR A 6 9.86 -3.08 -21.52
N ALA A 7 9.56 -3.07 -20.22
CA ALA A 7 10.47 -2.62 -19.17
C ALA A 7 11.76 -3.47 -19.10
N ALA A 8 11.65 -4.78 -19.33
CA ALA A 8 12.79 -5.68 -19.45
C ALA A 8 13.55 -5.54 -20.78
N LYS A 9 13.07 -4.70 -21.72
CA LYS A 9 13.63 -4.50 -23.07
C LYS A 9 13.74 -5.80 -23.87
N ILE A 10 12.77 -6.71 -23.71
CA ILE A 10 12.71 -8.01 -24.41
C ILE A 10 11.68 -7.91 -25.54
N SER A 11 12.00 -8.28 -26.78
CA SER A 11 11.01 -8.42 -27.86
C SER A 11 10.16 -9.68 -27.67
N ILE A 12 8.95 -9.77 -28.26
CA ILE A 12 8.14 -11.00 -28.18
C ILE A 12 8.90 -12.22 -28.75
N ALA A 13 9.59 -12.07 -29.89
CA ALA A 13 10.44 -13.13 -30.46
C ALA A 13 11.49 -13.64 -29.46
N LYS A 14 12.31 -12.74 -28.92
CA LYS A 14 13.32 -13.07 -27.88
C LYS A 14 12.70 -13.72 -26.63
N LEU A 15 11.49 -13.32 -26.23
CA LEU A 15 10.78 -13.96 -25.12
C LEU A 15 10.38 -15.40 -25.48
N ALA A 16 9.84 -15.63 -26.67
CA ALA A 16 9.49 -16.96 -27.15
C ALA A 16 10.73 -17.87 -27.25
N ASP A 17 11.85 -17.34 -27.75
CA ASP A 17 13.13 -18.07 -27.83
C ASP A 17 13.64 -18.47 -26.44
N TYR A 18 13.61 -17.54 -25.47
CA TYR A 18 13.98 -17.83 -24.09
C TYR A 18 13.09 -18.93 -23.49
N LEU A 19 11.77 -18.81 -23.64
CA LEU A 19 10.83 -19.81 -23.12
C LEU A 19 11.07 -21.18 -23.75
N LYS A 20 11.35 -21.23 -25.06
CA LYS A 20 11.66 -22.47 -25.77
C LYS A 20 12.96 -23.12 -25.28
N GLN A 21 13.98 -22.33 -24.94
CA GLN A 21 15.22 -22.82 -24.37
C GLN A 21 15.02 -23.40 -22.97
N GLU A 22 14.24 -22.74 -22.12
CA GLU A 22 14.02 -23.15 -20.73
C GLU A 22 12.98 -24.27 -20.57
N TYR A 23 11.91 -24.26 -21.36
CA TYR A 23 10.75 -25.14 -21.18
C TYR A 23 10.50 -26.12 -22.34
N GLY A 24 11.32 -26.08 -23.40
CA GLY A 24 11.23 -27.00 -24.54
C GLY A 24 9.88 -26.95 -25.25
N ASP A 25 9.29 -28.12 -25.51
CA ASP A 25 8.02 -28.25 -26.22
C ASP A 25 6.80 -27.72 -25.43
N LEU A 26 6.94 -27.48 -24.12
CA LEU A 26 5.91 -26.91 -23.27
C LEU A 26 5.90 -25.37 -23.28
N ALA A 27 6.82 -24.75 -24.03
CA ALA A 27 6.95 -23.31 -24.11
C ALA A 27 5.82 -22.65 -24.92
N LEU A 28 5.46 -21.43 -24.50
CA LEU A 28 4.54 -20.59 -25.27
C LEU A 28 5.21 -20.10 -26.56
N SER A 29 4.51 -20.26 -27.68
CA SER A 29 4.97 -19.74 -28.98
C SER A 29 4.82 -18.23 -29.09
N GLU A 30 5.59 -17.61 -30.00
CA GLU A 30 5.54 -16.16 -30.28
C GLU A 30 4.11 -15.69 -30.64
N ASN A 31 3.38 -16.47 -31.41
CA ASN A 31 2.00 -16.16 -31.79
C ASN A 31 1.05 -16.17 -30.57
N VAL A 32 1.23 -17.13 -29.65
CA VAL A 32 0.44 -17.18 -28.41
C VAL A 32 0.74 -15.97 -27.52
N LEU A 33 2.02 -15.65 -27.32
CA LEU A 33 2.45 -14.47 -26.56
C LEU A 33 1.90 -13.16 -27.17
N THR A 34 1.92 -13.05 -28.49
CA THR A 34 1.33 -11.90 -29.21
C THR A 34 -0.16 -11.79 -28.97
N ASN A 35 -0.90 -12.91 -29.07
CA ASN A 35 -2.34 -12.91 -28.83
C ASN A 35 -2.70 -12.57 -27.38
N ILE A 36 -1.87 -12.98 -26.41
CA ILE A 36 -1.99 -12.55 -25.01
C ILE A 36 -1.80 -11.03 -24.90
N GLU A 37 -0.74 -10.45 -25.47
CA GLU A 37 -0.49 -9.00 -25.38
C GLU A 37 -1.55 -8.16 -26.10
N LEU A 38 -2.19 -8.70 -27.13
CA LEU A 38 -3.28 -8.06 -27.85
C LEU A 38 -4.66 -8.27 -27.19
N GLY A 39 -4.74 -8.99 -26.07
CA GLY A 39 -6.00 -9.31 -25.39
C GLY A 39 -6.90 -10.27 -26.17
N ARG A 40 -6.37 -10.93 -27.20
CA ARG A 40 -7.09 -11.92 -28.02
C ARG A 40 -7.14 -13.30 -27.36
N LYS A 41 -6.23 -13.55 -26.41
CA LYS A 41 -6.24 -14.73 -25.54
C LYS A 41 -6.34 -14.28 -24.09
N THR A 42 -7.44 -14.63 -23.43
CA THR A 42 -7.75 -14.23 -22.04
C THR A 42 -7.75 -15.42 -21.07
N ASP A 43 -7.90 -16.64 -21.57
CA ASP A 43 -7.81 -17.91 -20.86
C ASP A 43 -6.34 -18.38 -20.77
N ILE A 44 -5.57 -17.71 -19.93
CA ILE A 44 -4.14 -18.01 -19.73
C ILE A 44 -4.03 -19.03 -18.58
N SER A 45 -3.37 -20.17 -18.84
CA SER A 45 -3.15 -21.19 -17.80
C SER A 45 -2.18 -20.69 -16.72
N LEU A 46 -2.23 -21.33 -15.54
CA LEU A 46 -1.29 -21.03 -14.46
C LEU A 46 0.15 -21.29 -14.90
N ASP A 47 0.41 -22.42 -15.58
CA ASP A 47 1.75 -22.76 -16.10
C ASP A 47 2.26 -21.69 -17.07
N ALA A 48 1.43 -21.24 -18.00
CA ALA A 48 1.76 -20.15 -18.92
C ALA A 48 2.09 -18.85 -18.17
N THR A 49 1.32 -18.55 -17.12
CA THR A 49 1.54 -17.37 -16.27
C THR A 49 2.88 -17.48 -15.53
N ILE A 50 3.22 -18.64 -14.99
CA ILE A 50 4.49 -18.90 -14.29
C ILE A 50 5.67 -18.77 -15.26
N GLN A 51 5.58 -19.38 -16.45
CA GLN A 51 6.62 -19.28 -17.47
C GLN A 51 6.91 -17.82 -17.88
N ILE A 52 5.85 -17.05 -18.18
CA ILE A 52 5.99 -15.63 -18.55
C ILE A 52 6.58 -14.83 -17.38
N ALA A 53 6.09 -15.05 -16.16
CA ALA A 53 6.55 -14.33 -14.98
C ALA A 53 8.03 -14.56 -14.71
N HIS A 54 8.48 -15.82 -14.82
CA HIS A 54 9.89 -16.18 -14.69
C HIS A 54 10.74 -15.46 -15.74
N ALA A 55 10.33 -15.51 -17.01
CA ALA A 55 11.09 -14.92 -18.12
C ALA A 55 11.19 -13.39 -18.07
N VAL A 56 10.19 -12.70 -17.50
CA VAL A 56 10.23 -11.24 -17.31
C VAL A 56 10.62 -10.83 -15.89
N HIS A 57 11.12 -11.77 -15.08
CA HIS A 57 11.56 -11.59 -13.70
C HIS A 57 10.57 -10.81 -12.82
N VAL A 58 9.29 -11.19 -12.88
CA VAL A 58 8.22 -10.67 -11.99
C VAL A 58 7.54 -11.82 -11.25
N THR A 59 6.74 -11.50 -10.23
CA THR A 59 5.89 -12.51 -9.59
C THR A 59 4.73 -12.89 -10.53
N PRO A 60 4.25 -14.14 -10.53
CA PRO A 60 3.04 -14.51 -11.27
C PRO A 60 1.84 -13.63 -10.89
N LEU A 61 1.76 -13.22 -9.63
CA LEU A 61 0.72 -12.30 -9.15
C LEU A 61 0.73 -10.96 -9.88
N ALA A 62 1.89 -10.41 -10.23
CA ALA A 62 1.99 -9.17 -11.00
C ALA A 62 1.40 -9.28 -12.41
N LEU A 63 1.27 -10.50 -12.96
CA LEU A 63 0.62 -10.77 -14.24
C LEU A 63 -0.89 -10.99 -14.11
N ILE A 64 -1.34 -11.52 -12.97
CA ILE A 64 -2.76 -11.79 -12.67
C ILE A 64 -3.47 -10.52 -12.19
N CYS A 65 -2.74 -9.67 -11.46
CA CYS A 65 -3.24 -8.47 -10.82
C CYS A 65 -2.24 -7.33 -11.09
N ASP A 66 -2.72 -6.19 -11.59
CA ASP A 66 -1.85 -5.02 -11.82
C ASP A 66 -1.43 -4.39 -10.48
N LEU A 67 -0.30 -4.86 -9.93
CA LEU A 67 0.22 -4.42 -8.63
C LEU A 67 0.76 -2.98 -8.66
N GLU A 68 0.90 -2.36 -9.84
CA GLU A 68 1.21 -0.94 -9.94
C GLU A 68 -0.02 -0.05 -9.68
N GLU A 69 -1.22 -0.62 -9.61
CA GLU A 69 -2.47 0.10 -9.33
C GLU A 69 -3.14 -0.38 -8.02
N PRO A 70 -2.46 -0.27 -6.87
CA PRO A 70 -2.85 -0.93 -5.62
C PRO A 70 -4.24 -0.54 -5.08
N PHE A 71 -4.76 0.63 -5.47
CA PHE A 71 -6.03 1.17 -4.96
C PHE A 71 -7.23 0.75 -5.79
N LEU A 72 -7.02 0.29 -7.03
CA LEU A 72 -8.11 -0.19 -7.88
C LEU A 72 -8.60 -1.55 -7.38
N LEU A 73 -9.83 -1.91 -7.75
CA LEU A 73 -10.38 -3.23 -7.48
C LEU A 73 -9.67 -4.30 -8.33
N GLY A 74 -9.65 -5.53 -7.82
CA GLY A 74 -9.19 -6.67 -8.62
C GLY A 74 -10.02 -6.85 -9.88
N ASP A 75 -9.35 -7.15 -10.99
CA ASP A 75 -10.01 -7.31 -12.29
C ASP A 75 -10.75 -8.66 -12.41
N ASN A 76 -10.46 -9.61 -11.51
CA ASN A 76 -11.05 -10.95 -11.50
C ASN A 76 -12.17 -11.06 -10.43
N PRO A 77 -13.39 -11.51 -10.79
CA PRO A 77 -14.50 -11.67 -9.86
C PRO A 77 -14.21 -12.53 -8.62
N ILE A 78 -13.25 -13.47 -8.70
CA ILE A 78 -12.85 -14.31 -7.57
C ILE A 78 -12.34 -13.51 -6.37
N PHE A 79 -11.82 -12.30 -6.61
CA PHE A 79 -11.31 -11.43 -5.57
C PHE A 79 -12.39 -10.51 -4.95
N GLY A 80 -13.62 -10.56 -5.48
CA GLY A 80 -14.74 -9.73 -5.02
C GLY A 80 -14.38 -8.25 -5.02
N ASN A 81 -14.72 -7.55 -3.93
CA ASN A 81 -14.51 -6.11 -3.77
C ASN A 81 -13.13 -5.75 -3.17
N LYS A 82 -12.14 -6.63 -3.27
CA LYS A 82 -10.79 -6.35 -2.73
C LYS A 82 -10.02 -5.46 -3.69
N THR A 83 -9.29 -4.51 -3.13
CA THR A 83 -8.30 -3.73 -3.88
C THR A 83 -7.13 -4.62 -4.30
N LYS A 84 -6.39 -4.22 -5.33
CA LYS A 84 -5.19 -4.93 -5.82
C LYS A 84 -4.14 -5.08 -4.71
N TYR A 85 -4.00 -4.09 -3.84
CA TYR A 85 -3.21 -4.19 -2.61
C TYR A 85 -3.77 -5.24 -1.63
N GLY A 86 -5.08 -5.23 -1.39
CA GLY A 86 -5.74 -6.21 -0.52
C GLY A 86 -5.57 -7.65 -1.02
N ILE A 87 -5.61 -7.86 -2.33
CA ILE A 87 -5.28 -9.14 -2.97
C ILE A 87 -3.82 -9.48 -2.73
N CYS A 88 -2.91 -8.54 -2.99
CA CYS A 88 -1.48 -8.71 -2.77
C CYS A 88 -1.17 -9.18 -1.35
N ARG A 89 -1.81 -8.59 -0.33
CA ARG A 89 -1.64 -8.99 1.07
C ARG A 89 -2.03 -10.44 1.36
N LEU A 90 -3.08 -10.97 0.71
CA LEU A 90 -3.48 -12.38 0.88
C LEU A 90 -2.39 -13.34 0.39
N PHE A 91 -1.72 -12.97 -0.70
CA PHE A 91 -0.64 -13.77 -1.26
C PHE A 91 0.68 -13.54 -0.53
N LEU A 92 1.01 -12.31 -0.13
CA LEU A 92 2.26 -11.98 0.58
C LEU A 92 2.31 -12.51 2.02
N SER A 93 1.18 -12.74 2.67
CA SER A 93 1.17 -13.47 3.95
C SER A 93 1.63 -14.92 3.82
N GLU A 94 1.60 -15.47 2.61
CA GLU A 94 1.92 -16.87 2.31
C GLU A 94 3.12 -17.04 1.36
N MET A 95 3.55 -15.97 0.68
CA MET A 95 4.63 -16.01 -0.31
C MET A 95 5.93 -15.43 0.24
N ILE A 96 6.97 -16.27 0.27
CA ILE A 96 8.36 -15.83 0.43
C ILE A 96 8.74 -15.06 -0.84
N VAL A 97 8.96 -13.74 -0.73
CA VAL A 97 9.52 -12.95 -1.83
C VAL A 97 10.98 -13.39 -2.02
N PRO A 98 11.38 -13.94 -3.17
CA PRO A 98 12.75 -14.37 -3.39
C PRO A 98 13.71 -13.17 -3.25
N SER A 99 14.78 -13.34 -2.47
CA SER A 99 15.82 -12.33 -2.22
C SER A 99 16.81 -12.15 -3.38
N GLY A 100 16.44 -12.57 -4.60
CA GLY A 100 17.26 -12.44 -5.80
C GLY A 100 17.30 -11.01 -6.34
N PRO A 101 18.21 -10.72 -7.29
CA PRO A 101 18.26 -9.42 -7.96
C PRO A 101 16.93 -9.14 -8.67
N MET A 102 16.16 -8.22 -8.11
CA MET A 102 14.91 -7.74 -8.71
C MET A 102 15.24 -6.86 -9.92
N ASN A 103 14.52 -7.06 -11.02
CA ASN A 103 14.59 -6.13 -12.14
C ASN A 103 13.93 -4.78 -11.77
N ASN A 104 14.13 -3.77 -12.61
CA ASN A 104 13.58 -2.42 -12.37
C ASN A 104 12.05 -2.42 -12.20
N ALA A 105 11.34 -3.31 -12.90
CA ALA A 105 9.89 -3.44 -12.76
C ALA A 105 9.47 -3.95 -11.37
N MET A 106 10.14 -4.97 -10.84
CA MET A 106 9.87 -5.48 -9.50
C MET A 106 10.28 -4.50 -8.41
N ASN A 107 11.37 -3.76 -8.59
CA ASN A 107 11.76 -2.68 -7.66
C ASN A 107 10.69 -1.58 -7.61
N ARG A 108 10.15 -1.19 -8.78
CA ARG A 108 9.04 -0.24 -8.88
C ARG A 108 7.79 -0.78 -8.18
N ILE A 109 7.36 -2.01 -8.47
CA ILE A 109 6.21 -2.65 -7.80
C ILE A 109 6.42 -2.67 -6.29
N LYS A 110 7.59 -3.09 -5.82
CA LYS A 110 7.91 -3.12 -4.40
C LYS A 110 7.74 -1.74 -3.77
N GLY A 111 8.30 -0.70 -4.37
CA GLY A 111 8.19 0.65 -3.85
C GLY A 111 6.76 1.19 -3.84
N ILE A 112 5.95 0.89 -4.87
CA ILE A 112 4.52 1.18 -4.89
C ILE A 112 3.78 0.47 -3.75
N LEU A 113 4.06 -0.82 -3.54
CA LEU A 113 3.42 -1.61 -2.49
C LEU A 113 3.84 -1.18 -1.08
N ASP A 114 5.11 -0.81 -0.89
CA ASP A 114 5.62 -0.26 0.38
C ASP A 114 4.90 1.05 0.72
N GLU A 115 4.71 1.94 -0.27
CA GLU A 115 4.01 3.21 -0.06
C GLU A 115 2.48 3.01 0.11
N ALA A 116 1.87 2.07 -0.62
CA ALA A 116 0.48 1.68 -0.39
C ALA A 116 0.29 1.08 1.01
N MET A 117 1.26 0.30 1.51
CA MET A 117 1.23 -0.21 2.87
C MET A 117 1.27 0.91 3.91
N ARG A 118 2.09 1.95 3.70
CA ARG A 118 2.10 3.15 4.55
C ARG A 118 0.74 3.84 4.55
N TYR A 119 0.15 4.05 3.37
CA TYR A 119 -1.19 4.59 3.25
C TYR A 119 -2.21 3.80 4.08
N TRP A 120 -2.32 2.49 3.88
CA TRP A 120 -3.33 1.67 4.55
C TRP A 120 -3.08 1.51 6.05
N THR A 121 -1.81 1.52 6.47
CA THR A 121 -1.43 1.60 7.89
C THR A 121 -1.93 2.92 8.49
N GLY A 122 -1.69 4.05 7.82
CA GLY A 122 -2.20 5.36 8.22
C GLY A 122 -3.73 5.38 8.31
N VAL A 123 -4.44 4.81 7.33
CA VAL A 123 -5.92 4.71 7.37
C VAL A 123 -6.40 3.91 8.58
N ASN A 124 -5.77 2.77 8.87
CA ASN A 124 -6.15 1.96 10.03
C ASN A 124 -5.84 2.68 11.34
N ASN A 125 -4.68 3.31 11.46
CA ASN A 125 -4.28 4.09 12.62
C ASN A 125 -5.24 5.27 12.85
N TYR A 126 -5.59 6.01 11.79
CA TYR A 126 -6.60 7.07 11.86
C TYR A 126 -7.93 6.54 12.43
N ARG A 127 -8.41 5.38 11.97
CA ARG A 127 -9.65 4.77 12.47
C ARG A 127 -9.53 4.41 13.95
N VAL A 128 -8.45 3.74 14.36
CA VAL A 128 -8.22 3.30 15.74
C VAL A 128 -8.10 4.50 16.68
N TYR A 129 -7.19 5.41 16.39
CA TYR A 129 -6.90 6.53 17.29
C TYR A 129 -8.00 7.58 17.32
N SER A 130 -8.71 7.80 16.21
CA SER A 130 -9.91 8.66 16.26
C SER A 130 -10.99 8.08 17.15
N GLU A 131 -11.16 6.76 17.19
CA GLU A 131 -12.12 6.14 18.11
C GLU A 131 -11.65 6.19 19.56
N THR A 132 -10.35 5.96 19.82
CA THR A 132 -9.78 6.14 21.17
C THR A 132 -10.04 7.54 21.72
N LEU A 133 -9.83 8.60 20.92
CA LEU A 133 -10.14 9.97 21.33
C LEU A 133 -11.63 10.18 21.56
N ARG A 134 -12.51 9.63 20.71
CA ARG A 134 -13.97 9.72 20.93
C ARG A 134 -14.38 9.04 22.23
N ARG A 135 -13.82 7.87 22.55
CA ARG A 135 -14.06 7.17 23.82
C ARG A 135 -13.56 8.00 25.01
N ALA A 136 -12.40 8.65 24.89
CA ALA A 136 -11.88 9.59 25.89
C ALA A 136 -12.84 10.75 26.14
N LEU A 137 -13.32 11.40 25.09
CA LEU A 137 -14.30 12.49 25.15
C LEU A 137 -15.63 12.05 25.79
N ARG A 138 -16.02 10.78 25.61
CA ARG A 138 -17.21 10.19 26.24
C ARG A 138 -16.95 9.69 27.67
N LYS A 139 -15.72 9.80 28.18
CA LYS A 139 -15.29 9.28 29.48
C LYS A 139 -15.48 7.76 29.61
N GLU A 140 -15.35 7.04 28.49
CA GLU A 140 -15.47 5.58 28.40
C GLU A 140 -14.14 4.85 28.66
N ILE A 141 -13.05 5.59 28.81
CA ILE A 141 -11.74 5.08 29.19
C ILE A 141 -11.29 5.80 30.46
N SER A 142 -10.79 5.04 31.43
CA SER A 142 -10.23 5.56 32.67
C SER A 142 -8.76 5.87 32.42
N TYR A 143 -8.45 7.13 32.12
CA TYR A 143 -7.08 7.58 31.91
C TYR A 143 -6.58 8.32 33.15
N ASP A 144 -5.58 7.75 33.80
CA ASP A 144 -4.78 8.43 34.81
C ASP A 144 -3.44 8.85 34.17
N PRO A 145 -3.24 10.15 33.89
CA PRO A 145 -2.02 10.65 33.25
C PRO A 145 -0.75 10.41 34.08
N ASP A 146 -0.89 10.17 35.39
CA ASP A 146 0.20 9.94 36.33
C ASP A 146 0.47 8.45 36.57
N SER A 147 -0.35 7.55 36.00
CA SER A 147 -0.18 6.10 36.17
C SER A 147 0.93 5.53 35.27
N SER A 148 1.98 4.99 35.89
CA SER A 148 3.04 4.26 35.18
C SER A 148 2.62 2.86 34.72
N GLU A 149 1.40 2.42 35.05
CA GLU A 149 0.87 1.07 34.80
C GLU A 149 -0.18 1.02 33.67
N SER A 150 -0.46 2.12 32.97
CA SER A 150 -1.45 2.10 31.89
C SER A 150 -0.88 1.51 30.60
N ASP A 151 -1.10 0.20 30.39
CA ASP A 151 -0.97 -0.47 29.09
C ASP A 151 -1.99 0.04 28.03
N GLU A 152 -2.89 0.97 28.41
CA GLU A 152 -3.84 1.59 27.50
C GLU A 152 -3.23 2.81 26.80
N LEU A 153 -3.24 2.77 25.47
CA LEU A 153 -2.89 3.89 24.57
C LEU A 153 -3.69 5.14 24.96
N GLY A 154 -3.14 5.98 25.83
CA GLY A 154 -3.82 7.14 26.40
C GLY A 154 -4.22 8.18 25.34
N PRO A 155 -5.11 9.13 25.68
CA PRO A 155 -5.57 10.17 24.78
C PRO A 155 -4.42 10.96 24.12
N ASN A 156 -3.33 11.24 24.84
CA ASN A 156 -2.14 11.93 24.32
C ASN A 156 -1.50 11.16 23.17
N PHE A 157 -1.27 9.86 23.36
CA PHE A 157 -0.71 8.97 22.35
C PHE A 157 -1.65 8.86 21.15
N ALA A 158 -2.96 8.69 21.40
CA ALA A 158 -3.95 8.64 20.34
C ALA A 158 -3.99 9.94 19.52
N TYR A 159 -3.91 11.11 20.16
CA TYR A 159 -3.86 12.39 19.47
C TYR A 159 -2.62 12.51 18.58
N TYR A 160 -1.42 12.22 19.12
CA TYR A 160 -0.19 12.24 18.35
C TYR A 160 -0.26 11.34 17.11
N TYR A 161 -0.57 10.05 17.27
CA TYR A 161 -0.59 9.13 16.14
C TYR A 161 -1.72 9.41 15.16
N LEU A 162 -2.83 9.99 15.59
CA LEU A 162 -3.90 10.44 14.68
C LEU A 162 -3.38 11.53 13.73
N THR A 163 -2.64 12.52 14.25
CA THR A 163 -2.06 13.60 13.44
C THR A 163 -1.03 13.05 12.44
N GLN A 164 -0.13 12.19 12.90
CA GLN A 164 0.88 11.54 12.04
C GLN A 164 0.23 10.70 10.95
N SER A 165 -0.82 9.94 11.29
CA SER A 165 -1.54 9.11 10.32
C SER A 165 -2.12 9.92 9.16
N ILE A 166 -2.68 11.10 9.43
CA ILE A 166 -3.21 11.96 8.37
C ILE A 166 -2.08 12.55 7.50
N ALA A 167 -0.95 12.91 8.12
CA ALA A 167 0.23 13.37 7.40
C ALA A 167 0.78 12.27 6.46
N ASP A 168 0.91 11.05 6.97
CA ASP A 168 1.35 9.87 6.21
C ASP A 168 0.41 9.57 5.05
N ILE A 169 -0.91 9.49 5.29
CA ILE A 169 -1.90 9.28 4.22
C ILE A 169 -1.72 10.32 3.11
N LYS A 170 -1.61 11.61 3.47
CA LYS A 170 -1.43 12.70 2.50
C LYS A 170 -0.12 12.56 1.72
N LYS A 171 0.98 12.24 2.41
CA LYS A 171 2.30 12.04 1.81
C LYS A 171 2.27 10.87 0.82
N SER A 172 1.71 9.73 1.23
CA SER A 172 1.59 8.55 0.38
C SER A 172 0.77 8.83 -0.87
N VAL A 173 -0.39 9.49 -0.75
CA VAL A 173 -1.20 9.90 -1.91
C VAL A 173 -0.37 10.75 -2.87
N THR A 174 0.34 11.76 -2.36
CA THR A 174 1.18 12.65 -3.17
C THR A 174 2.28 11.88 -3.90
N VAL A 175 3.01 11.01 -3.20
CA VAL A 175 4.10 10.21 -3.75
C VAL A 175 3.58 9.28 -4.85
N LEU A 176 2.48 8.58 -4.59
CA LEU A 176 1.87 7.63 -5.52
C LEU A 176 1.34 8.32 -6.78
N GLU A 177 0.64 9.46 -6.64
CA GLU A 177 0.18 10.24 -7.80
C GLU A 177 1.35 10.76 -8.63
N THR A 178 2.44 11.21 -7.98
CA THR A 178 3.64 11.73 -8.67
C THR A 178 4.27 10.67 -9.59
N ILE A 179 4.24 9.39 -9.19
CA ILE A 179 4.76 8.28 -9.99
C ILE A 179 3.71 7.66 -10.92
N GLY A 180 2.53 8.29 -11.05
CA GLY A 180 1.47 7.91 -11.98
C GLY A 180 0.55 6.80 -11.52
N VAL A 181 0.49 6.50 -10.21
CA VAL A 181 -0.49 5.54 -9.66
C VAL A 181 -1.86 6.22 -9.57
N THR A 182 -2.92 5.49 -9.95
CA THR A 182 -4.28 5.97 -9.89
C THR A 182 -4.82 5.88 -8.46
N ILE A 183 -5.08 7.04 -7.85
CA ILE A 183 -5.80 7.14 -6.57
C ILE A 183 -7.27 7.44 -6.85
N PRO A 184 -8.23 6.56 -6.46
CA PRO A 184 -9.65 6.81 -6.63
C PRO A 184 -10.11 8.10 -5.96
N GLU A 185 -11.03 8.84 -6.58
CA GLU A 185 -11.58 10.07 -6.00
C GLU A 185 -12.25 9.83 -4.63
N SER A 186 -12.82 8.65 -4.41
CA SER A 186 -13.36 8.25 -3.11
C SER A 186 -12.30 8.28 -1.99
N GLU A 187 -11.06 7.87 -2.29
CA GLU A 187 -9.96 7.90 -1.32
C GLU A 187 -9.50 9.33 -1.03
N LYS A 188 -9.48 10.20 -2.07
CA LYS A 188 -9.18 11.62 -1.90
C LYS A 188 -10.24 12.35 -1.08
N GLU A 189 -11.51 12.01 -1.29
CA GLU A 189 -12.61 12.51 -0.47
C GLU A 189 -12.51 12.01 0.98
N ASN A 190 -12.13 10.75 1.19
CA ASN A 190 -11.91 10.20 2.53
C ASN A 190 -10.78 10.94 3.26
N LEU A 191 -9.68 11.27 2.59
CA LEU A 191 -8.62 12.09 3.16
C LEU A 191 -9.12 13.50 3.55
N LYS A 192 -9.89 14.17 2.69
CA LYS A 192 -10.49 15.48 3.02
C LYS A 192 -11.41 15.40 4.24
N LYS A 193 -12.24 14.33 4.31
CA LYS A 193 -13.11 14.07 5.46
C LYS A 193 -12.30 13.83 6.72
N ALA A 194 -11.23 13.03 6.65
CA ALA A 194 -10.35 12.76 7.78
C ALA A 194 -9.67 14.02 8.32
N GLN A 195 -9.18 14.90 7.44
CA GLN A 195 -8.61 16.20 7.82
C GLN A 195 -9.63 17.09 8.54
N LYS A 196 -10.86 17.16 8.03
CA LYS A 196 -11.94 17.90 8.68
C LYS A 196 -12.28 17.29 10.05
N SER A 197 -12.37 15.97 10.13
CA SER A 197 -12.64 15.25 11.37
C SER A 197 -11.54 15.42 12.42
N LEU A 198 -10.27 15.47 12.02
CA LEU A 198 -9.16 15.78 12.94
C LEU A 198 -9.35 17.17 13.55
N LYS A 199 -9.64 18.19 12.73
CA LYS A 199 -9.90 19.54 13.24
C LYS A 199 -11.07 19.55 14.23
N THR A 200 -12.16 18.86 13.91
CA THR A 200 -13.31 18.75 14.82
C THR A 200 -12.95 18.02 16.12
N LEU A 201 -12.16 16.95 16.05
CA LEU A 201 -11.72 16.21 17.23
C LEU A 201 -10.79 17.07 18.10
N HIS A 202 -9.87 17.80 17.50
CA HIS A 202 -9.03 18.78 18.19
C HIS A 202 -9.88 19.78 18.97
N ASP A 203 -10.81 20.46 18.31
CA ASP A 203 -11.67 21.48 18.95
C ASP A 203 -12.51 20.89 20.10
N LEU A 204 -12.94 19.63 19.98
CA LEU A 204 -13.65 18.93 21.04
C LEU A 204 -12.74 18.57 22.22
N CYS A 205 -11.52 18.13 21.96
CA CYS A 205 -10.56 17.79 23.03
C CYS A 205 -10.22 19.02 23.87
N VAL A 206 -9.99 20.18 23.23
CA VAL A 206 -9.76 21.45 23.92
C VAL A 206 -10.99 21.88 24.71
N LYS A 207 -12.17 21.86 24.09
CA LYS A 207 -13.42 22.30 24.75
C LYS A 207 -13.84 21.42 25.93
N SER A 208 -13.48 20.14 25.92
CA SER A 208 -13.80 19.18 26.98
C SER A 208 -12.74 19.12 28.08
N ASP A 209 -11.74 20.00 28.05
CA ASP A 209 -10.58 19.99 28.95
C ASP A 209 -9.85 18.63 28.94
N LEU A 210 -9.91 17.91 27.80
CA LEU A 210 -9.16 16.67 27.62
C LEU A 210 -7.68 16.96 27.37
N PHE A 211 -7.41 18.06 26.64
CA PHE A 211 -6.09 18.66 26.49
C PHE A 211 -6.22 20.18 26.62
N SER A 212 -5.20 20.84 27.16
CA SER A 212 -4.94 22.25 26.94
C SER A 212 -4.20 22.48 25.62
N ASP A 213 -4.24 23.70 25.09
CA ASP A 213 -3.48 24.08 23.89
C ASP A 213 -1.96 23.87 24.09
N GLU A 214 -1.45 24.14 25.30
CA GLU A 214 -0.04 23.88 25.65
C GLU A 214 0.31 22.39 25.68
N GLU A 215 -0.61 21.52 26.11
CA GLU A 215 -0.40 20.08 26.09
C GLU A 215 -0.38 19.53 24.67
N ILE A 216 -1.18 20.08 23.76
CA ILE A 216 -1.17 19.69 22.35
C ILE A 216 0.17 19.98 21.69
N GLU A 217 0.77 21.15 21.95
CA GLU A 217 2.13 21.46 21.47
C GLU A 217 3.17 20.51 22.09
N ARG A 218 3.09 20.26 23.41
CA ARG A 218 4.00 19.33 24.09
C ARG A 218 3.86 17.89 23.64
N ILE A 219 2.66 17.44 23.26
CA ILE A 219 2.42 16.08 22.72
C ILE A 219 3.18 15.89 21.40
N SER A 220 3.16 16.91 20.52
CA SER A 220 3.93 16.84 19.28
C SER A 220 5.43 16.71 19.54
N ASP A 221 5.97 17.49 20.49
CA ASP A 221 7.40 17.46 20.82
C ASP A 221 7.81 16.19 21.61
N ALA A 222 6.96 15.70 22.52
CA ALA A 222 7.27 14.58 23.40
C ALA A 222 7.29 13.23 22.68
N PHE A 223 6.53 13.10 21.58
CA PHE A 223 6.47 11.88 20.78
C PHE A 223 7.22 11.98 19.46
N ASP A 224 7.83 13.13 19.15
CA ASP A 224 8.73 13.26 18.00
C ASP A 224 9.92 12.31 18.16
N GLY A 225 10.12 11.42 17.19
CA GLY A 225 11.13 10.35 17.26
C GLY A 225 10.77 9.12 18.11
N VAL A 226 9.63 9.09 18.82
CA VAL A 226 9.15 7.90 19.54
C VAL A 226 8.44 6.98 18.54
N ASN A 227 9.21 6.01 18.02
CA ASN A 227 8.81 5.06 16.97
C ASN A 227 8.42 5.74 15.65
N PRO A 228 9.36 5.91 14.70
CA PRO A 228 8.95 6.14 13.32
C PRO A 228 8.08 4.96 12.90
N LEU A 229 6.81 5.22 12.56
CA LEU A 229 6.08 4.36 11.63
C LEU A 229 7.04 4.06 10.46
N PRO A 230 7.06 2.87 9.85
CA PRO A 230 8.16 2.38 9.02
C PRO A 230 8.49 3.34 7.84
N SER A 231 9.36 4.32 8.11
CA SER A 231 9.56 5.53 7.33
C SER A 231 11.02 5.94 7.43
N GLU A 232 11.88 5.30 6.64
CA GLU A 232 13.19 5.87 6.25
C GLU A 232 13.69 5.39 4.89
N ARG A 233 12.80 5.06 3.95
CA ARG A 233 13.19 5.03 2.53
C ARG A 233 12.12 5.73 1.70
N PRO A 234 12.39 6.94 1.19
CA PRO A 234 11.64 7.47 0.07
C PRO A 234 11.84 6.53 -1.13
N LEU A 235 10.81 6.42 -1.96
CA LEU A 235 10.98 5.96 -3.33
C LEU A 235 12.02 6.87 -4.00
N THR A 236 13.25 6.38 -4.16
CA THR A 236 14.20 7.01 -5.08
C THR A 236 13.65 6.79 -6.48
N VAL A 237 13.16 7.85 -7.09
CA VAL A 237 12.85 7.88 -8.53
C VAL A 237 14.17 7.68 -9.24
N THR A 238 14.47 6.44 -9.64
CA THR A 238 15.55 6.17 -10.59
C THR A 238 14.92 6.08 -11.96
N ASP A 239 15.24 7.08 -12.79
CA ASP A 239 14.93 7.16 -14.21
C ASP A 239 15.47 5.95 -15.01
#